data_AF-A0A932PJF9-F1
#
_entry.id   AF-A0A932PJF9-F1
#
_cell.length_a   1.000
_cell.length_b   1.000
_cell.length_c   1.000
_cell.angle_alpha   90.00
_cell.angle_beta   90.00
_cell.angle_gamma   90.00
#
_symmetry.space_group_name_H-M   'P 1'
#
loop_
_entity.id
_entity.type
_entity.pdbx_description
1 polymer ?
#
loop_
_entity_poly.entity_id
_entity_poly.type
_entity_poly.pdbx_seq_one_letter_code
_entity_poly.pdbx_strand_id
1 'polypeptide(L)'
;MRRSLMLSLASLLLVPAFISCGGDEVPTTPPPASKEPADILYHLQYVAVRKDYKHVALVAPITPDVVYPSARQLHLDAKTLGLTLTPEEVKGLGIEHLADKLDTLPGGPTDDYPVKDARLAFNAGLYRMTKALTAKSWGKMRHMGITDNNAGRAYGSQAVIKDMALGFDGQKILTVSCLKKPDGTFGVTLLRWEINPKNLKQD
;
A
#
# COMPACT_ATOMS: atom_id res chain seq x y z
N MET A 1 33.24 20.39 55.72
CA MET A 1 32.08 20.59 54.82
C MET A 1 31.85 19.30 54.03
N ARG A 2 30.84 18.50 54.41
CA ARG A 2 30.45 17.26 53.71
C ARG A 2 29.50 17.63 52.56
N ARG A 3 29.86 17.32 51.32
CA ARG A 3 28.96 17.42 50.17
C ARG A 3 28.35 16.04 49.92
N SER A 4 27.05 15.93 50.17
CA SER A 4 26.24 14.77 49.82
C SER A 4 26.09 14.68 48.29
N LEU A 5 26.51 13.56 47.71
CA LEU A 5 26.13 13.19 46.34
C LEU A 5 24.69 12.69 46.37
N MET A 6 23.77 13.44 45.76
CA MET A 6 22.44 12.95 45.41
C MET A 6 22.56 12.01 44.20
N LEU A 7 22.34 10.72 44.40
CA LEU A 7 22.05 9.79 43.31
C LEU A 7 20.67 10.13 42.74
N SER A 8 20.64 10.66 41.52
CA SER A 8 19.43 10.72 40.71
C SER A 8 19.08 9.29 40.28
N LEU A 9 17.97 8.76 40.82
CA LEU A 9 17.31 7.58 40.26
C LEU A 9 16.83 7.93 38.85
N ALA A 10 17.60 7.55 37.84
CA ALA A 10 17.10 7.46 36.48
C ALA A 10 16.13 6.28 36.42
N SER A 11 14.84 6.57 36.47
CA SER A 11 13.76 5.64 36.18
C SER A 11 13.95 5.07 34.76
N LEU A 12 14.52 3.87 34.67
CA LEU A 12 14.39 3.04 33.46
C LEU A 12 12.91 2.76 33.26
N LEU A 13 12.27 3.54 32.40
CA LEU A 13 11.01 3.15 31.78
C LEU A 13 11.32 1.94 30.89
N LEU A 14 11.13 0.75 31.47
CA LEU A 14 10.94 -0.49 30.75
C LEU A 14 9.77 -0.28 29.78
N VAL A 15 10.10 0.05 28.53
CA VAL A 15 9.17 -0.14 27.42
C VAL A 15 8.80 -1.61 27.44
N PRO A 16 7.51 -1.99 27.55
CA PRO A 16 7.15 -3.38 27.40
C PRO A 16 7.56 -3.80 25.98
N ALA A 17 8.59 -4.64 25.91
CA ALA A 17 8.87 -5.41 24.72
C ALA A 17 7.61 -6.25 24.47
N PHE A 18 6.86 -5.92 23.43
CA PHE A 18 5.77 -6.75 22.93
C PHE A 18 6.39 -8.04 22.39
N ILE A 19 6.67 -8.99 23.29
CA ILE A 19 6.86 -10.39 22.94
C ILE A 19 5.46 -10.90 22.60
N SER A 20 5.05 -10.73 21.35
CA SER A 20 3.85 -11.37 20.81
C SER A 20 4.18 -12.85 20.60
N CYS A 21 3.83 -13.68 21.57
CA CYS A 21 3.62 -15.11 21.37
C CYS A 21 2.40 -15.28 20.45
N GLY A 22 2.63 -15.60 19.17
CA GLY A 22 1.64 -16.25 18.28
C GLY A 22 0.39 -15.46 17.88
N GLY A 23 0.38 -14.12 18.00
CA GLY A 23 -0.70 -13.26 17.50
C GLY A 23 -0.50 -12.87 16.03
N ASP A 24 -1.61 -12.61 15.31
CA ASP A 24 -1.65 -12.20 13.89
C ASP A 24 -0.44 -11.35 13.49
N GLU A 25 0.38 -11.85 12.53
CA GLU A 25 1.50 -11.08 11.97
C GLU A 25 1.03 -9.81 11.23
N VAL A 26 -0.28 -9.69 10.98
CA VAL A 26 -0.92 -8.57 10.30
C VAL A 26 -1.49 -7.57 11.31
N PRO A 27 -1.28 -6.26 11.12
CA PRO A 27 -1.86 -5.23 11.98
C PRO A 27 -3.35 -5.44 12.28
N THR A 28 -3.71 -5.36 13.56
CA THR A 28 -5.10 -5.44 14.03
C THR A 28 -5.78 -4.07 14.08
N THR A 29 -4.99 -3.00 14.12
CA THR A 29 -5.44 -1.60 14.08
C THR A 29 -4.86 -0.89 12.84
N PRO A 30 -5.51 0.20 12.38
CA PRO A 30 -5.00 1.00 11.26
C PRO A 30 -3.54 1.43 11.50
N PRO A 31 -2.61 1.12 10.58
CA PRO A 31 -1.25 1.64 10.66
C PRO A 31 -1.21 3.18 10.62
N PRO A 32 -0.24 3.81 11.31
CA PRO A 32 -0.03 5.25 11.23
C PRO A 32 0.48 5.65 9.83
N ALA A 33 0.50 6.94 9.52
CA ALA A 33 0.97 7.42 8.22
C ALA A 33 2.41 6.98 7.91
N SER A 34 2.65 6.46 6.70
CA SER A 34 3.94 5.93 6.26
C SER A 34 5.03 7.02 6.22
N LYS A 35 6.04 6.93 7.09
CA LYS A 35 7.20 7.84 7.08
C LYS A 35 8.35 7.28 6.25
N GLU A 36 8.40 5.97 6.09
CA GLU A 36 9.33 5.25 5.23
C GLU A 36 8.59 4.39 4.19
N PRO A 37 9.21 4.03 3.05
CA PRO A 37 8.58 3.15 2.07
C PRO A 37 8.21 1.78 2.65
N ALA A 38 8.97 1.29 3.63
CA ALA A 38 8.72 0.01 4.31
C ALA A 38 7.37 -0.01 5.03
N ASP A 39 6.92 1.14 5.54
CA ASP A 39 5.67 1.24 6.30
C ASP A 39 4.44 0.88 5.44
N ILE A 40 4.53 1.07 4.12
CA ILE A 40 3.47 0.74 3.15
C ILE A 40 3.06 -0.73 3.23
N LEU A 41 3.99 -1.65 3.56
CA LEU A 41 3.67 -3.06 3.72
C LEU A 41 2.57 -3.27 4.76
N TYR A 42 2.65 -2.59 5.90
CA TYR A 42 1.66 -2.72 6.97
C TYR A 42 0.28 -2.22 6.54
N HIS A 43 0.22 -1.15 5.75
CA HIS A 43 -1.05 -0.67 5.18
C HIS A 43 -1.66 -1.68 4.21
N LEU A 44 -0.85 -2.27 3.32
CA LEU A 44 -1.32 -3.28 2.37
C LEU A 44 -1.82 -4.54 3.10
N GLN A 45 -1.08 -5.02 4.09
CA GLN A 45 -1.49 -6.15 4.93
C GLN A 45 -2.79 -5.84 5.69
N TYR A 46 -2.90 -4.66 6.30
CA TYR A 46 -4.10 -4.23 7.02
C TYR A 46 -5.33 -4.21 6.11
N VAL A 47 -5.22 -3.56 4.95
CA VAL A 47 -6.31 -3.46 3.96
C VAL A 47 -6.73 -4.84 3.46
N ALA A 48 -5.76 -5.69 3.11
CA ALA A 48 -6.04 -7.01 2.56
C ALA A 48 -6.80 -7.92 3.53
N VAL A 49 -6.47 -7.84 4.83
CA VAL A 49 -7.03 -8.73 5.86
C VAL A 49 -8.26 -8.13 6.54
N ARG A 50 -8.20 -6.86 6.93
CA ARG A 50 -9.27 -6.21 7.70
C ARG A 50 -10.38 -5.64 6.82
N LYS A 51 -10.13 -5.49 5.50
CA LYS A 51 -11.09 -4.97 4.53
C LYS A 51 -11.63 -3.57 4.90
N ASP A 52 -10.83 -2.75 5.57
CA ASP A 52 -11.15 -1.34 5.79
C ASP A 52 -10.88 -0.55 4.50
N TYR A 53 -11.91 -0.44 3.67
CA TYR A 53 -11.83 0.23 2.37
C TYR A 53 -11.43 1.70 2.46
N LYS A 54 -11.76 2.38 3.57
CA LYS A 54 -11.44 3.80 3.76
C LYS A 54 -9.96 3.99 4.03
N HIS A 55 -9.29 2.99 4.59
CA HIS A 55 -7.87 3.03 4.89
C HIS A 55 -6.99 3.17 3.64
N VAL A 56 -7.45 2.66 2.50
CA VAL A 56 -6.70 2.71 1.23
C VAL A 56 -6.33 4.14 0.84
N ALA A 57 -7.19 5.11 1.15
CA ALA A 57 -6.97 6.52 0.84
C ALA A 57 -5.73 7.11 1.55
N LEU A 58 -5.28 6.53 2.66
CA LEU A 58 -4.11 7.03 3.42
C LEU A 58 -2.80 6.80 2.66
N VAL A 59 -2.75 5.74 1.86
CA VAL A 59 -1.59 5.37 1.03
C VAL A 59 -1.78 5.71 -0.44
N ALA A 60 -2.85 6.41 -0.81
CA ALA A 60 -3.06 6.88 -2.17
C ALA A 60 -2.17 8.10 -2.50
N PRO A 61 -1.74 8.26 -3.75
CA PRO A 61 -1.05 9.47 -4.20
C PRO A 61 -2.06 10.62 -4.26
N ILE A 62 -1.59 11.84 -3.99
CA ILE A 62 -2.45 13.04 -3.97
C ILE A 62 -2.40 13.76 -5.33
N THR A 63 -1.30 13.61 -6.06
CA THR A 63 -0.99 14.30 -7.32
C THR A 63 -1.79 13.71 -8.49
N PRO A 64 -2.60 14.51 -9.21
CA PRO A 64 -3.45 14.02 -10.32
C PRO A 64 -2.66 13.27 -11.40
N ASP A 65 -1.50 13.79 -11.82
CA ASP A 65 -0.66 13.21 -12.88
C ASP A 65 -0.13 11.81 -12.54
N VAL A 66 -0.23 11.41 -11.27
CA VAL A 66 0.07 10.05 -10.82
C VAL A 66 -1.22 9.24 -10.69
N VAL A 67 -2.25 9.81 -10.07
CA VAL A 67 -3.50 9.11 -9.76
C VAL A 67 -4.18 8.56 -11.01
N TYR A 68 -4.33 9.34 -12.08
CA TYR A 68 -5.01 8.90 -13.31
C TYR A 68 -4.34 7.68 -13.98
N PRO A 69 -3.05 7.75 -14.39
CA PRO A 69 -2.41 6.63 -15.04
C PRO A 69 -2.28 5.42 -14.10
N SER A 70 -2.04 5.64 -12.81
CA SER A 70 -1.96 4.55 -11.84
C SER A 70 -3.30 3.85 -11.62
N ALA A 71 -4.41 4.59 -11.50
CA ALA A 71 -5.74 3.99 -11.35
C ALA A 71 -6.05 3.07 -12.55
N ARG A 72 -5.82 3.57 -13.76
CA ARG A 72 -5.97 2.79 -14.99
C ARG A 72 -5.09 1.53 -14.96
N GLN A 73 -3.81 1.67 -14.64
CA GLN A 73 -2.88 0.54 -14.65
C GLN A 73 -3.26 -0.55 -13.63
N LEU A 74 -3.62 -0.16 -12.40
CA LEU A 74 -4.04 -1.10 -11.35
C LEU A 74 -5.24 -1.96 -11.79
N HIS A 75 -6.23 -1.38 -12.48
CA HIS A 75 -7.39 -2.13 -12.96
C HIS A 75 -7.07 -3.03 -14.16
N LEU A 76 -6.20 -2.58 -15.08
CA LEU A 76 -5.73 -3.43 -16.18
C LEU A 76 -4.93 -4.65 -15.67
N ASP A 77 -4.06 -4.43 -14.69
CA ASP A 77 -3.30 -5.50 -14.06
C ASP A 77 -4.22 -6.46 -13.29
N ALA A 78 -5.17 -5.91 -12.52
CA ALA A 78 -6.15 -6.71 -11.79
C ALA A 78 -7.01 -7.56 -12.72
N LYS A 79 -7.44 -7.00 -13.86
CA LYS A 79 -8.17 -7.73 -14.90
C LYS A 79 -7.34 -8.88 -15.47
N THR A 80 -6.06 -8.63 -15.78
CA THR A 80 -5.14 -9.64 -16.30
C THR A 80 -4.97 -10.81 -15.32
N LEU A 81 -5.01 -10.52 -14.01
CA LEU A 81 -4.96 -11.53 -12.95
C LEU A 81 -6.30 -12.23 -12.71
N GLY A 82 -7.39 -11.74 -13.30
CA GLY A 82 -8.76 -12.22 -13.08
C GLY A 82 -9.33 -11.84 -11.72
N LEU A 83 -8.84 -10.75 -11.12
CA LEU A 83 -9.33 -10.23 -9.85
C LEU A 83 -10.57 -9.36 -10.12
N THR A 84 -11.62 -9.53 -9.34
CA THR A 84 -12.88 -8.76 -9.46
C THR A 84 -13.28 -8.18 -8.12
N LEU A 85 -14.08 -7.12 -8.16
CA LEU A 85 -14.74 -6.56 -6.97
C LEU A 85 -16.15 -7.14 -6.86
N THR A 86 -16.57 -7.51 -5.65
CA THR A 86 -17.96 -7.89 -5.39
C THR A 86 -18.85 -6.65 -5.27
N PRO A 87 -20.18 -6.77 -5.40
CA PRO A 87 -21.09 -5.64 -5.20
C PRO A 87 -20.92 -4.95 -3.83
N GLU A 88 -20.65 -5.72 -2.77
CA GLU A 88 -20.42 -5.19 -1.42
C GLU A 88 -19.12 -4.39 -1.34
N GLU A 89 -18.06 -4.85 -2.03
CA GLU A 89 -16.78 -4.15 -2.11
C GLU A 89 -16.92 -2.86 -2.92
N VAL A 90 -17.63 -2.89 -4.06
CA VAL A 90 -17.94 -1.70 -4.88
C VAL A 90 -18.65 -0.64 -4.03
N LYS A 91 -19.68 -1.05 -3.27
CA LYS A 91 -20.39 -0.17 -2.34
C LYS A 91 -19.50 0.34 -1.21
N GLY A 92 -18.70 -0.53 -0.61
CA GLY A 92 -17.79 -0.17 0.48
C GLY A 92 -16.69 0.82 0.07
N LEU A 93 -16.28 0.77 -1.20
CA LEU A 93 -15.31 1.68 -1.82
C LEU A 93 -15.98 2.97 -2.35
N GLY A 94 -17.31 3.03 -2.42
CA GLY A 94 -18.05 4.20 -2.91
C GLY A 94 -17.84 4.48 -4.40
N ILE A 95 -17.77 3.43 -5.21
CA ILE A 95 -17.47 3.47 -6.65
C ILE A 95 -18.61 2.89 -7.50
N GLU A 96 -19.84 2.87 -7.01
CA GLU A 96 -21.00 2.33 -7.72
C GLU A 96 -21.17 2.95 -9.11
N HIS A 97 -20.94 4.26 -9.24
CA HIS A 97 -21.02 4.99 -10.51
C HIS A 97 -19.86 4.72 -11.48
N LEU A 98 -18.79 4.06 -11.02
CA LEU A 98 -17.59 3.75 -11.81
C LEU A 98 -17.45 2.26 -12.13
N ALA A 99 -18.25 1.39 -11.51
CA ALA A 99 -18.06 -0.06 -11.51
C ALA A 99 -17.87 -0.65 -12.93
N ASP A 100 -18.71 -0.23 -13.88
CA ASP A 100 -18.69 -0.74 -15.26
C ASP A 100 -17.55 -0.14 -16.11
N LYS A 101 -16.86 0.89 -15.61
CA LYS A 101 -15.83 1.63 -16.34
C LYS A 101 -14.40 1.29 -15.91
N LEU A 102 -14.22 0.60 -14.77
CA LEU A 102 -12.92 0.39 -14.12
C LEU A 102 -11.85 -0.22 -15.05
N ASP A 103 -12.24 -1.12 -15.94
CA ASP A 103 -11.31 -1.79 -16.87
C ASP A 103 -10.99 -0.96 -18.14
N THR A 104 -11.60 0.22 -18.28
CA THR A 104 -11.51 1.10 -19.46
C THR A 104 -11.26 2.56 -19.11
N LEU A 105 -10.75 2.82 -17.90
CA LEU A 105 -10.50 4.17 -17.40
C LEU A 105 -9.56 4.96 -18.33
N PRO A 106 -9.81 6.27 -18.54
CA PRO A 106 -8.90 7.11 -19.30
C PRO A 106 -7.59 7.34 -18.52
N GLY A 107 -6.50 7.63 -19.24
CA GLY A 107 -5.20 7.91 -18.65
C GLY A 107 -5.06 9.32 -18.07
N GLY A 108 -6.10 10.15 -18.18
CA GLY A 108 -6.13 11.55 -17.75
C GLY A 108 -7.55 12.05 -17.52
N PRO A 109 -7.73 13.32 -17.16
CA PRO A 109 -9.04 13.91 -16.89
C PRO A 109 -9.93 13.93 -18.14
N THR A 110 -11.22 13.66 -17.94
CA THR A 110 -12.30 13.92 -18.91
C THR A 110 -13.48 14.53 -18.17
N ASP A 111 -14.46 15.10 -18.89
CA ASP A 111 -15.66 15.69 -18.29
C ASP A 111 -16.40 14.67 -17.39
N ASP A 112 -16.50 13.42 -17.84
CA ASP A 112 -17.16 12.33 -17.11
C ASP A 112 -16.23 11.56 -16.14
N TYR A 113 -14.99 12.02 -15.94
CA TYR A 113 -14.01 11.38 -15.05
C TYR A 113 -13.09 12.43 -14.41
N PRO A 114 -13.62 13.17 -13.43
CA PRO A 114 -12.85 14.18 -12.69
C PRO A 114 -11.89 13.52 -11.70
N VAL A 115 -10.98 14.33 -11.13
CA VAL A 115 -9.91 13.84 -10.24
C VAL A 115 -10.45 13.13 -8.99
N LYS A 116 -11.64 13.52 -8.52
CA LYS A 116 -12.32 12.87 -7.41
C LYS A 116 -12.59 11.40 -7.73
N ASP A 117 -13.10 11.12 -8.93
CA ASP A 117 -13.40 9.78 -9.38
C ASP A 117 -12.13 9.00 -9.67
N ALA A 118 -11.08 9.65 -10.19
CA ALA A 118 -9.78 9.02 -10.36
C ALA A 118 -9.15 8.56 -9.04
N ARG A 119 -9.33 9.33 -7.96
CA ARG A 119 -8.89 8.93 -6.62
C ARG A 119 -9.67 7.74 -6.08
N LEU A 120 -10.99 7.73 -6.28
CA LEU A 120 -11.84 6.59 -5.89
C LEU A 120 -11.48 5.34 -6.69
N ALA A 121 -11.30 5.46 -8.01
CA ALA A 121 -10.87 4.39 -8.89
C ALA A 121 -9.46 3.88 -8.52
N PHE A 122 -8.53 4.76 -8.16
CA PHE A 122 -7.22 4.37 -7.65
C PHE A 122 -7.35 3.52 -6.38
N ASN A 123 -8.13 3.98 -5.39
CA ASN A 123 -8.33 3.24 -4.14
C ASN A 123 -8.95 1.87 -4.41
N ALA A 124 -9.95 1.80 -5.28
CA ALA A 124 -10.57 0.56 -5.69
C ALA A 124 -9.57 -0.37 -6.41
N GLY A 125 -8.74 0.15 -7.29
CA GLY A 125 -7.71 -0.62 -8.00
C GLY A 125 -6.64 -1.15 -7.04
N LEU A 126 -6.19 -0.32 -6.10
CA LEU A 126 -5.22 -0.73 -5.09
C LEU A 126 -5.79 -1.85 -4.21
N TYR A 127 -7.03 -1.70 -3.72
CA TYR A 127 -7.71 -2.75 -2.98
C TYR A 127 -7.86 -4.03 -3.80
N ARG A 128 -8.37 -3.92 -5.03
CA ARG A 128 -8.59 -5.05 -5.96
C ARG A 128 -7.31 -5.85 -6.16
N MET A 129 -6.17 -5.18 -6.29
CA MET A 129 -4.85 -5.81 -6.45
C MET A 129 -4.40 -6.59 -5.21
N THR A 130 -4.84 -6.21 -4.00
CA THR A 130 -4.50 -6.97 -2.79
C THR A 130 -5.19 -8.35 -2.74
N LYS A 131 -6.28 -8.54 -3.48
CA LYS A 131 -7.04 -9.80 -3.53
C LYS A 131 -6.29 -10.97 -4.17
N ALA A 132 -5.11 -10.74 -4.75
CA ALA A 132 -4.35 -11.79 -5.40
C ALA A 132 -3.73 -12.81 -4.42
N LEU A 133 -3.68 -12.48 -3.12
CA LEU A 133 -3.18 -13.35 -2.06
C LEU A 133 -4.22 -13.59 -0.97
N THR A 134 -4.17 -14.76 -0.33
CA THR A 134 -4.92 -15.04 0.91
C THR A 134 -4.46 -14.14 2.06
N ALA A 135 -5.32 -13.95 3.07
CA ALA A 135 -4.98 -13.21 4.28
C ALA A 135 -3.73 -13.79 4.99
N LYS A 136 -3.62 -15.12 5.02
CA LYS A 136 -2.46 -15.80 5.60
C LYS A 136 -1.18 -15.56 4.80
N SER A 137 -1.27 -15.58 3.47
CA SER A 137 -0.13 -15.24 2.60
C SER A 137 0.31 -13.77 2.75
N TRP A 138 -0.64 -12.85 2.91
CA TRP A 138 -0.33 -11.46 3.28
C TRP A 138 0.39 -11.35 4.63
N GLY A 139 0.02 -12.17 5.61
CA GLY A 139 0.72 -12.26 6.89
C GLY A 139 2.20 -12.59 6.75
N LYS A 140 2.56 -13.48 5.81
CA LYS A 140 3.96 -13.87 5.57
C LYS A 140 4.79 -12.84 4.82
N MET A 141 4.16 -11.88 4.13
CA MET A 141 4.88 -10.90 3.30
C MET A 141 5.87 -10.11 4.15
N ARG A 142 7.08 -9.93 3.63
CA ARG A 142 8.16 -9.11 4.19
C ARG A 142 8.73 -8.22 3.09
N HIS A 143 9.28 -7.07 3.47
CA HIS A 143 10.09 -6.32 2.52
C HIS A 143 11.45 -7.01 2.35
N MET A 144 11.90 -7.10 1.10
CA MET A 144 13.14 -7.79 0.71
C MET A 144 14.23 -6.81 0.23
N GLY A 145 13.93 -5.52 0.22
CA GLY A 145 14.84 -4.47 -0.22
C GLY A 145 14.10 -3.28 -0.79
N ILE A 146 14.73 -2.11 -0.74
CA ILE A 146 14.20 -0.86 -1.27
C ILE A 146 15.27 -0.24 -2.16
N THR A 147 14.89 0.16 -3.36
CA THR A 147 15.79 0.75 -4.37
C THR A 147 15.25 2.06 -4.89
N ASP A 148 16.13 2.93 -5.36
CA ASP A 148 15.73 4.18 -6.03
C ASP A 148 15.11 3.88 -7.39
N ASN A 149 13.91 4.41 -7.63
CA ASN A 149 13.30 4.39 -8.95
C ASN A 149 13.55 5.74 -9.63
N ASN A 150 14.56 5.74 -10.50
CA ASN A 150 14.99 6.95 -11.22
C ASN A 150 14.38 7.06 -12.64
N ALA A 151 13.42 6.20 -13.00
CA ALA A 151 12.85 6.17 -14.36
C ALA A 151 12.23 7.51 -14.76
N GLY A 152 11.57 8.19 -13.83
CA GLY A 152 10.99 9.51 -14.05
C GLY A 152 12.01 10.63 -14.26
N ARG A 153 13.27 10.46 -13.81
CA ARG A 153 14.31 11.50 -13.94
C ARG A 153 14.69 11.76 -15.40
N ALA A 154 14.61 10.73 -16.25
CA ALA A 154 14.83 10.86 -17.70
C ALA A 154 13.81 11.80 -18.37
N TYR A 155 12.67 12.02 -17.72
CA TYR A 155 11.59 12.91 -18.17
C TYR A 155 11.47 14.17 -17.30
N GLY A 156 12.53 14.51 -16.55
CA GLY A 156 12.58 15.73 -15.73
C GLY A 156 11.85 15.66 -14.39
N SER A 157 11.29 14.51 -14.01
CA SER A 157 10.61 14.37 -12.72
C SER A 157 11.60 14.46 -11.55
N GLN A 158 11.25 15.30 -10.56
CA GLN A 158 11.94 15.42 -9.27
C GLN A 158 11.25 14.60 -8.17
N ALA A 159 10.26 13.79 -8.53
CA ALA A 159 9.54 12.95 -7.57
C ALA A 159 10.48 11.93 -6.93
N VAL A 160 10.44 11.82 -5.60
CA VAL A 160 11.16 10.75 -4.90
C VAL A 160 10.31 9.49 -4.96
N ILE A 161 10.73 8.56 -5.81
CA ILE A 161 10.09 7.25 -5.96
C ILE A 161 11.07 6.16 -5.55
N LYS A 162 10.59 5.23 -4.74
CA LYS A 162 11.33 4.06 -4.26
C LYS A 162 10.58 2.81 -4.68
N ASP A 163 11.27 1.81 -5.22
CA ASP A 163 10.69 0.50 -5.47
C ASP A 163 11.03 -0.42 -4.29
N MET A 164 9.98 -0.86 -3.58
CA MET A 164 10.07 -1.83 -2.49
C MET A 164 9.75 -3.23 -3.04
N ALA A 165 10.70 -4.15 -2.91
CA ALA A 165 10.47 -5.56 -3.18
C ALA A 165 9.78 -6.21 -1.96
N LEU A 166 8.72 -6.95 -2.20
CA LEU A 166 8.00 -7.73 -1.20
C LEU A 166 7.95 -9.21 -1.58
N GLY A 167 8.00 -10.07 -0.58
CA GLY A 167 7.91 -11.51 -0.78
C GLY A 167 7.91 -12.30 0.52
N PHE A 168 7.87 -13.61 0.39
CA PHE A 168 7.99 -14.56 1.49
C PHE A 168 8.77 -15.79 1.01
N ASP A 169 9.28 -16.59 1.95
CA ASP A 169 10.05 -17.81 1.68
C ASP A 169 11.25 -17.59 0.72
N GLY A 170 11.87 -16.40 0.79
CA GLY A 170 13.02 -16.03 -0.04
C GLY A 170 12.69 -15.69 -1.49
N GLN A 171 11.42 -15.74 -1.91
CA GLN A 171 10.99 -15.41 -3.27
C GLN A 171 10.46 -13.98 -3.33
N LYS A 172 10.96 -13.18 -4.28
CA LYS A 172 10.35 -11.88 -4.63
C LYS A 172 9.04 -12.12 -5.37
N ILE A 173 7.96 -11.51 -4.89
CA ILE A 173 6.60 -11.76 -5.38
C ILE A 173 5.98 -10.50 -5.99
N LEU A 174 6.19 -9.36 -5.34
CA LEU A 174 5.52 -8.11 -5.63
C LEU A 174 6.52 -6.97 -5.53
N THR A 175 6.49 -6.03 -6.46
CA THR A 175 7.14 -4.73 -6.29
C THR A 175 6.09 -3.66 -6.09
N VAL A 176 6.27 -2.87 -5.03
CA VAL A 176 5.46 -1.69 -4.72
C VAL A 176 6.28 -0.45 -5.05
N SER A 177 5.79 0.38 -5.95
CA SER A 177 6.39 1.69 -6.19
C SER A 177 5.80 2.69 -5.20
N CYS A 178 6.67 3.27 -4.37
CA CYS A 178 6.33 4.16 -3.27
C CYS A 178 6.78 5.58 -3.62
N LEU A 179 5.83 6.52 -3.73
CA LEU A 179 6.07 7.93 -3.96
C LEU A 179 6.07 8.70 -2.63
N LYS A 180 7.07 9.55 -2.43
CA LYS A 180 7.03 10.54 -1.35
C LYS A 180 6.06 11.66 -1.72
N LYS A 181 5.00 11.80 -0.94
CA LYS A 181 3.97 12.84 -1.08
C LYS A 181 4.48 14.20 -0.57
N PRO A 182 3.84 15.31 -0.95
CA PRO A 182 4.22 16.65 -0.49
C PRO A 182 4.19 16.83 1.05
N ASP A 183 3.35 16.08 1.75
CA ASP A 183 3.26 16.07 3.22
C ASP A 183 4.41 15.30 3.92
N GLY A 184 5.36 14.80 3.15
CA GLY A 184 6.52 14.05 3.62
C GLY A 184 6.26 12.57 3.90
N THR A 185 5.02 12.08 3.77
CA THR A 185 4.67 10.66 3.92
C THR A 185 4.78 9.91 2.59
N PHE A 186 4.90 8.58 2.64
CA PHE A 186 4.90 7.75 1.43
C PHE A 186 3.49 7.29 1.07
N GLY A 187 3.25 7.09 -0.24
CA GLY A 187 2.06 6.47 -0.79
C GLY A 187 2.43 5.52 -1.93
N VAL A 188 1.50 4.66 -2.33
CA VAL A 188 1.64 3.72 -3.43
C VAL A 188 1.36 4.44 -4.75
N THR A 189 2.12 4.15 -5.79
CA THR A 189 1.77 4.52 -7.17
C THR A 189 1.40 3.31 -7.99
N LEU A 190 2.08 2.18 -7.82
CA LEU A 190 1.85 0.95 -8.57
C LEU A 190 2.12 -0.28 -7.70
N LEU A 191 1.41 -1.37 -8.02
CA LEU A 191 1.67 -2.72 -7.55
C LEU A 191 1.97 -3.59 -8.76
N ARG A 192 3.19 -4.14 -8.85
CA ARG A 192 3.62 -5.02 -9.94
C ARG A 192 3.89 -6.42 -9.42
N TRP A 193 3.01 -7.36 -9.76
CA TRP A 193 3.24 -8.77 -9.46
C TRP A 193 4.36 -9.30 -10.37
N GLU A 194 5.47 -9.69 -9.77
CA GLU A 194 6.66 -10.20 -10.47
C GLU A 194 6.50 -11.67 -10.87
N ILE A 195 5.52 -12.33 -10.25
CA ILE A 195 5.10 -13.70 -10.53
C ILE A 195 3.59 -13.74 -10.59
N ASN A 196 3.02 -14.66 -11.37
CA ASN A 196 1.58 -14.88 -11.37
C ASN A 196 1.14 -15.46 -10.02
N PRO A 197 0.29 -14.78 -9.22
CA PRO A 197 -0.12 -15.23 -7.89
C PRO A 197 -0.87 -16.57 -7.90
N LYS A 198 -1.44 -16.98 -9.04
CA LYS A 198 -2.07 -18.30 -9.20
C LYS A 198 -1.05 -19.45 -9.16
N ASN A 199 0.22 -19.17 -9.44
CA ASN A 199 1.32 -20.14 -9.41
C ASN A 199 1.98 -20.21 -8.04
N LEU A 200 1.61 -19.34 -7.10
CA LEU A 200 2.13 -19.37 -5.74
C LEU A 200 1.45 -20.47 -4.94
N LYS A 201 2.25 -21.18 -4.14
CA LYS A 201 1.71 -21.99 -3.06
C LYS A 201 1.21 -21.05 -1.97
N GLN A 202 -0.10 -20.82 -1.97
CA GLN A 202 -0.77 -20.02 -0.96
C GLN A 202 -1.27 -20.91 0.18
N ASP A 203 -1.23 -20.38 1.39
CA ASP A 203 -1.73 -21.02 2.60
C ASP A 203 -3.18 -20.61 2.95
#